data_AF-A0AAW3YQG1-F1
#
_entry.id   AF-A0AAW3YQG1-F1
#
_cell.length_a   1.000
_cell.length_b   1.000
_cell.length_c   1.000
_cell.angle_alpha   90.00
_cell.angle_beta   90.00
_cell.angle_gamma   90.00
#
_symmetry.space_group_name_H-M   'P 1'
#
loop_
_entity.id
_entity.type
_entity.pdbx_description
1 polymer ?
#
loop_
_entity_poly.entity_id
_entity_poly.type
_entity_poly.pdbx_seq_one_letter_code
_entity_poly.pdbx_strand_id
1 'polypeptide(L)' 'MSDPLLTAAQSVLRRSRYHLAVLQCPPELDVQSFRGRESLSQPYRYLIHVTCPEADILPE' A
#
# COMPACT_ATOMS: atom_id res chain seq x y z
N MET A 1 6.03 20.05 16.64
CA MET A 1 7.38 19.67 16.17
C MET A 1 7.43 18.16 16.16
N SER A 2 7.44 17.53 14.99
CA SER A 2 7.36 16.07 14.84
C SER A 2 8.67 15.41 15.26
N ASP A 3 8.60 14.35 16.07
CA ASP A 3 9.78 13.65 16.56
C ASP A 3 10.51 12.92 15.41
N PRO A 4 11.79 13.23 15.14
CA PRO A 4 12.55 12.57 14.08
C PRO A 4 12.73 11.07 14.32
N LEU A 5 12.72 10.60 15.58
CA LEU A 5 12.85 9.18 15.90
C LEU A 5 11.58 8.39 15.54
N LEU A 6 10.41 9.00 15.73
CA LEU A 6 9.14 8.38 15.33
C LEU A 6 9.04 8.26 13.80
N THR A 7 9.52 9.28 13.09
CA THR A 7 9.58 9.30 11.62
C THR A 7 10.56 8.24 11.09
N ALA A 8 11.72 8.09 11.73
CA ALA A 8 12.70 7.07 11.38
C ALA A 8 12.18 5.65 11.66
N ALA A 9 11.46 5.43 12.76
CA ALA A 9 10.84 4.14 13.06
C ALA A 9 9.75 3.75 12.05
N GLN A 10 8.93 4.71 11.60
CA GLN A 10 7.93 4.50 10.53
C GLN A 10 8.60 4.16 9.19
N SER A 11 9.71 4.82 8.86
CA SER A 11 10.53 4.51 7.68
C SER A 11 11.10 3.08 7.72
N VAL A 12 11.56 2.61 8.89
CA VAL A 12 12.10 1.25 9.09
C VAL A 12 10.99 0.17 9.02
N LEU A 13 9.73 0.54 9.31
CA LEU A 13 8.57 -0.35 9.20
C LEU A 13 8.03 -0.46 7.77
N ARG A 14 8.36 0.49 6.88
CA ARG A 14 8.12 0.39 5.43
C ARG A 14 9.10 -0.60 4.79
N ARG A 15 8.96 -1.88 5.15
CA ARG A 15 9.83 -2.96 4.67
C ARG A 15 9.54 -3.36 3.23
N SER A 16 8.33 -3.09 2.73
CA SER A 16 7.97 -3.36 1.35
C SER A 16 8.46 -2.23 0.43
N ARG A 17 9.26 -2.60 -0.59
CA ARG A 17 9.70 -1.66 -1.65
C ARG A 17 8.55 -1.24 -2.58
N TYR A 18 7.43 -1.94 -2.49
CA TYR A 18 6.26 -1.72 -3.32
C TYR A 18 5.23 -0.94 -2.50
N HIS A 19 4.69 0.12 -3.10
CA HIS A 19 3.73 1.00 -2.44
C HIS A 19 2.43 1.04 -3.23
N LEU A 20 1.30 1.02 -2.52
CA LEU A 20 -0.02 1.22 -3.08
C LEU A 20 -0.64 2.47 -2.46
N ALA A 21 -1.07 3.40 -3.30
CA ALA A 21 -1.85 4.56 -2.89
C ALA A 21 -3.22 4.48 -3.58
N VAL A 22 -4.28 4.42 -2.79
CA VAL A 22 -5.66 4.44 -3.28
C VAL A 22 -6.27 5.80 -2.93
N LEU A 23 -6.82 6.48 -3.92
CA LEU A 23 -7.46 7.77 -3.73
C LEU A 23 -8.62 7.60 -2.74
N GLN A 24 -8.73 8.51 -1.76
CA GLN A 24 -9.75 8.47 -0.70
C GLN A 24 -9.73 7.18 0.13
N CYS A 25 -8.57 6.55 0.29
CA CYS A 25 -8.37 5.46 1.25
C CYS A 25 -7.53 5.99 2.43
N PRO A 26 -8.16 6.30 3.58
CA PRO A 26 -7.46 6.79 4.76
C PRO A 26 -6.43 5.82 5.37
N PRO A 27 -6.67 4.49 5.44
CA PRO A 27 -5.73 3.59 6.10
C PRO A 27 -4.47 3.34 5.27
N GLU A 28 -3.35 3.10 5.94
CA GLU A 28 -2.10 2.74 5.28
C GLU A 28 -2.12 1.25 4.86
N LEU A 29 -1.94 0.99 3.56
CA LEU A 29 -1.91 -0.36 3.00
C LEU A 29 -0.46 -0.83 2.83
N ASP A 30 -0.07 -1.89 3.53
CA ASP A 30 1.22 -2.55 3.35
C ASP A 30 1.11 -3.64 2.28
N VAL A 31 1.98 -3.59 1.26
CA VAL A 31 1.93 -4.51 0.11
C VAL A 31 2.66 -5.81 0.45
N GLN A 32 1.91 -6.90 0.52
CA GLN A 32 2.44 -8.24 0.78
C GLN A 32 2.89 -8.95 -0.51
N SER A 33 2.07 -8.90 -1.56
CA SER A 33 2.40 -9.47 -2.87
C SER A 33 1.56 -8.85 -3.98
N PHE A 34 2.03 -8.95 -5.22
CA PHE A 34 1.27 -8.49 -6.38
C PHE A 34 1.54 -9.34 -7.62
N ARG A 35 0.59 -9.33 -8.56
CA ARG A 35 0.74 -9.94 -9.88
C ARG A 35 0.13 -9.03 -10.94
N GLY A 36 0.94 -8.62 -11.91
CA GLY A 36 0.52 -7.83 -13.07
C GLY A 36 0.27 -8.68 -14.31
N ARG A 37 -0.66 -8.24 -15.14
CA ARG A 37 -0.83 -8.67 -16.53
C ARG A 37 -0.91 -7.43 -17.40
N GLU A 38 0.03 -7.32 -18.33
CA GLU A 38 0.16 -6.22 -19.26
C GLU A 38 0.38 -6.78 -20.67
N SER A 39 -0.24 -6.17 -21.67
CA SER A 39 -0.08 -6.52 -23.07
C SER A 39 -0.31 -5.28 -23.92
N LEU A 40 0.35 -5.21 -25.08
CA LEU A 40 0.14 -4.11 -26.02
C LEU A 40 -1.34 -4.02 -26.40
N SER A 41 -1.87 -2.80 -26.36
CA SER A 41 -3.25 -2.47 -26.74
C SER A 41 -4.33 -3.22 -25.95
N GLN A 42 -4.01 -3.72 -24.75
CA GLN A 42 -4.95 -4.35 -23.83
C GLN A 42 -4.95 -3.59 -22.49
N PRO A 43 -6.06 -3.56 -21.75
CA PRO A 43 -6.07 -2.99 -20.41
C PRO A 43 -5.14 -3.77 -19.49
N TYR A 44 -4.38 -3.04 -18.68
CA TYR A 44 -3.57 -3.65 -17.63
C TYR A 44 -4.47 -4.15 -16.49
N ARG A 45 -4.02 -5.18 -15.78
CA ARG A 45 -4.67 -5.64 -14.55
C ARG A 45 -3.64 -6.07 -13.53
N TYR A 46 -3.78 -5.57 -12.32
CA TYR A 46 -2.99 -6.00 -11.17
C TYR A 46 -3.89 -6.61 -10.11
N LEU A 47 -3.42 -7.71 -9.52
CA LEU A 47 -3.94 -8.25 -8.27
C LEU A 47 -2.92 -7.91 -7.20
N ILE A 48 -3.34 -7.20 -6.15
CA ILE A 48 -2.46 -6.75 -5.07
C ILE A 48 -3.04 -7.26 -3.76
N HIS A 49 -2.24 -8.03 -3.02
CA HIS A 49 -2.56 -8.45 -1.67
C HIS A 49 -1.92 -7.48 -0.70
N VAL A 50 -2.74 -6.90 0.17
CA VAL A 50 -2.32 -5.92 1.16
C VAL A 50 -2.71 -6.34 2.56
N THR A 51 -1.95 -5.88 3.53
CA THR A 51 -2.29 -5.94 4.95
C THR A 51 -2.53 -4.52 5.47
N CYS A 52 -3.44 -4.41 6.42
CA CYS A 52 -3.93 -3.16 6.97
C CYS A 52 -4.02 -3.33 8.50
N PRO A 53 -3.56 -2.36 9.31
CA PRO A 53 -3.71 -2.44 10.76
C PRO A 53 -5.16 -2.26 11.22
N GLU A 54 -5.97 -1.52 10.46
CA GLU A 54 -7.41 -1.37 10.70
C GLU A 54 -8.17 -2.67 10.36
N ALA A 55 -9.02 -3.12 11.28
CA ALA A 55 -9.81 -4.34 11.12
C ALA A 55 -10.93 -4.19 10.10
N ASP A 56 -11.50 -2.97 9.98
CA ASP A 56 -12.60 -2.66 9.09
C ASP A 56 -12.19 -1.60 8.07
N ILE A 57 -12.11 -2.02 6.80
CA ILE A 57 -11.96 -1.11 5.66
C ILE A 57 -13.35 -0.97 5.03
N LEU A 58 -14.00 0.16 5.23
CA LEU A 58 -15.28 0.44 4.60
C LEU A 58 -15.05 0.88 3.14
N PRO A 59 -15.72 0.26 2.15
CA PRO A 59 -15.79 0.84 0.82
C PRO A 59 -16.63 2.12 0.90
N GLU A 60 -16.14 3.24 0.36
CA GLU A 60 -16.97 4.44 0.15
C GLU A 60 -18.16 4.14 -0.79
#